data_AF-A0A7Y2F7E2-F1
#
_entry.id   AF-A0A7Y2F7E2-F1
#
_cell.length_a   1.000
_cell.length_b   1.000
_cell.length_c   1.000
_cell.angle_alpha   90.00
_cell.angle_beta   90.00
_cell.angle_gamma   90.00
#
_symmetry.space_group_name_H-M   'P 1'
#
loop_
_entity.id
_entity.type
_entity.pdbx_description
1 polymer ?
#
loop_
_entity_poly.entity_id
_entity_poly.type
_entity_poly.pdbx_seq_one_letter_code
_entity_poly.pdbx_strand_id
1 'polypeptide(L)'
;MVVPSPPSVTVASADGLLRVEFHWNGDRYGHRFVLPDGQTVASVEGDAESAWPPSPPLQQLSLEEINGAPVVLGVGAAGTSHWSISVEQREQGLRFDFACRSKSPVGWIGCSYRISDRLEFVAEPESAVAIGPDETLRISPRRDLGDGTGRWAFLALPAP
;
A
#
# COMPACT_ATOMS: atom_id res chain seq x y z
N MET A 1 13.26 13.26 -25.46
CA MET A 1 13.96 12.15 -24.77
C MET A 1 12.93 11.52 -23.85
N VAL A 2 12.55 10.25 -24.09
CA VAL A 2 11.59 9.55 -23.22
C VAL A 2 12.40 9.02 -22.04
N VAL A 3 12.09 9.47 -20.83
CA VAL A 3 12.65 8.86 -19.62
C VAL A 3 11.90 7.54 -19.42
N PRO A 4 12.60 6.39 -19.36
CA PRO A 4 11.93 5.12 -19.16
C PRO A 4 11.27 5.09 -17.77
N SER A 5 10.04 4.58 -17.71
CA SER A 5 9.36 4.35 -16.44
C SER A 5 10.09 3.27 -15.64
N PRO A 6 10.11 3.37 -14.30
CA PRO A 6 10.58 2.31 -13.42
C PRO A 6 9.89 0.95 -13.70
N PRO A 7 10.60 -0.17 -13.48
CA PRO A 7 10.06 -1.51 -13.72
C PRO A 7 8.96 -1.85 -12.71
N SER A 8 8.04 -2.73 -13.11
CA SER A 8 7.03 -3.27 -12.20
C SER A 8 7.67 -4.22 -11.17
N VAL A 9 7.11 -4.25 -9.96
CA VAL A 9 7.53 -5.14 -8.86
C VAL A 9 6.38 -6.06 -8.50
N THR A 10 6.65 -7.34 -8.26
CA THR A 10 5.62 -8.34 -7.99
C THR A 10 6.04 -9.25 -6.85
N VAL A 11 5.13 -9.52 -5.93
CA VAL A 11 5.30 -10.52 -4.85
C VAL A 11 3.99 -11.28 -4.65
N ALA A 12 4.07 -12.54 -4.24
CA ALA A 12 2.91 -13.40 -4.01
C ALA A 12 2.93 -13.98 -2.59
N SER A 13 1.77 -14.40 -2.08
CA SER A 13 1.65 -15.27 -0.91
C SER A 13 2.41 -16.58 -1.12
N ALA A 14 2.75 -17.30 -0.04
CA ALA A 14 3.54 -18.52 -0.14
C ALA A 14 2.79 -19.63 -0.91
N ASP A 15 1.48 -19.70 -0.75
CA ASP A 15 0.60 -20.58 -1.53
C ASP A 15 0.40 -20.15 -2.99
N GLY A 16 0.87 -18.97 -3.37
CA GLY A 16 0.76 -18.39 -4.71
C GLY A 16 -0.64 -17.94 -5.12
N LEU A 17 -1.63 -18.00 -4.21
CA LEU A 17 -3.03 -17.67 -4.53
C LEU A 17 -3.28 -16.16 -4.61
N LEU A 18 -2.58 -15.37 -3.81
CA LEU A 18 -2.66 -13.92 -3.85
C LEU A 18 -1.35 -13.34 -4.37
N ARG A 19 -1.44 -12.46 -5.37
CA ARG A 19 -0.29 -11.70 -5.87
C ARG A 19 -0.56 -10.20 -5.77
N VAL A 20 0.46 -9.41 -5.45
CA VAL A 20 0.40 -7.95 -5.63
C VAL A 20 1.36 -7.54 -6.74
N GLU A 21 0.88 -6.67 -7.62
CA GLU A 21 1.65 -6.10 -8.73
C GLU A 21 1.71 -4.58 -8.56
N PHE A 22 2.91 -4.06 -8.32
CA PHE A 22 3.23 -2.65 -8.33
C PHE A 22 3.59 -2.21 -9.74
N HIS A 23 2.96 -1.13 -10.20
CA HIS A 23 3.17 -0.58 -11.53
C HIS A 23 3.37 0.93 -11.45
N TRP A 24 4.28 1.45 -12.27
CA TRP A 24 4.50 2.88 -12.37
C TRP A 24 3.27 3.56 -12.99
N ASN A 25 2.76 4.59 -12.34
CA ASN A 25 1.61 5.38 -12.74
C ASN A 25 1.93 6.88 -12.58
N GLY A 26 2.45 7.49 -13.66
CA GLY A 26 2.80 8.90 -13.68
C GLY A 26 4.07 9.22 -12.88
N ASP A 27 3.91 9.51 -11.59
CA ASP A 27 4.96 9.97 -10.68
C ASP A 27 5.18 9.03 -9.46
N ARG A 28 4.39 7.95 -9.37
CA ARG A 28 4.42 6.99 -8.26
C ARG A 28 4.07 5.59 -8.72
N TYR A 29 4.28 4.61 -7.87
CA TYR A 29 3.73 3.28 -8.01
C TYR A 29 2.32 3.24 -7.45
N GLY A 30 1.37 2.73 -8.24
CA GLY A 30 0.14 2.14 -7.73
C GLY A 30 0.29 0.62 -7.64
N HIS A 31 -0.62 -0.05 -6.95
CA HIS A 31 -0.63 -1.51 -6.90
C HIS A 31 -2.01 -2.11 -7.10
N ARG A 32 -2.02 -3.37 -7.52
CA ARG A 32 -3.23 -4.17 -7.57
C ARG A 32 -2.96 -5.56 -7.01
N PHE A 33 -3.91 -6.06 -6.25
CA PHE A 33 -4.00 -7.47 -5.92
C PHE A 33 -4.55 -8.22 -7.12
N VAL A 34 -4.00 -9.39 -7.40
CA VAL A 34 -4.45 -10.32 -8.44
C VAL A 34 -4.79 -11.64 -7.76
N LEU A 35 -6.04 -12.05 -7.94
CA LEU A 35 -6.64 -13.25 -7.36
C LEU A 35 -6.51 -14.45 -8.32
N PRO A 36 -6.75 -15.70 -7.85
CA PRO A 36 -6.59 -16.90 -8.69
C PRO A 36 -7.50 -16.92 -9.92
N ASP A 37 -8.69 -16.30 -9.82
CA ASP A 37 -9.65 -16.19 -10.91
C ASP A 37 -9.35 -15.04 -11.90
N GLY A 38 -8.24 -14.33 -11.69
CA GLY A 38 -7.81 -13.21 -12.51
C GLY A 38 -8.47 -11.87 -12.16
N GLN A 39 -9.37 -11.83 -11.19
CA GLN A 39 -9.92 -10.57 -10.69
C GLN A 39 -8.85 -9.74 -10.01
N THR A 40 -9.02 -8.42 -10.05
CA THR A 40 -8.07 -7.48 -9.48
C THR A 40 -8.72 -6.45 -8.57
N VAL A 41 -8.08 -6.17 -7.44
CA VAL A 41 -8.44 -5.07 -6.54
C VAL A 41 -7.29 -4.08 -6.52
N ALA A 42 -7.53 -2.87 -7.04
CA ALA A 42 -6.49 -1.84 -7.14
C ALA A 42 -6.53 -0.88 -5.94
N SER A 43 -5.35 -0.38 -5.58
CA SER A 43 -5.23 0.82 -4.77
C SER A 43 -5.80 2.03 -5.51
N VAL A 44 -6.23 3.02 -4.74
CA VAL A 44 -6.63 4.33 -5.25
C VAL A 44 -5.49 5.29 -5.00
N GLU A 45 -4.97 5.86 -6.08
CA GLU A 45 -3.84 6.78 -6.06
C GLU A 45 -4.31 8.23 -6.16
N GLY A 46 -3.46 9.15 -5.68
CA GLY A 46 -3.59 10.57 -5.95
C GLY A 46 -2.83 10.97 -7.21
N ASP A 47 -2.71 12.28 -7.43
CA ASP A 47 -1.89 12.88 -8.49
C ASP A 47 -0.67 13.59 -7.91
N ALA A 48 0.15 14.16 -8.80
CA ALA A 48 1.38 14.88 -8.45
C ALA A 48 1.15 16.10 -7.54
N GLU A 49 -0.05 16.67 -7.54
CA GLU A 49 -0.40 17.85 -6.75
C GLU A 49 -0.98 17.49 -5.37
N SER A 50 -1.31 16.22 -5.17
CA SER A 50 -1.91 15.70 -3.94
C SER A 50 -0.88 15.63 -2.81
N ALA A 51 -0.86 16.63 -1.92
CA ALA A 51 -0.01 16.62 -0.72
C ALA A 51 -0.36 15.48 0.28
N TRP A 52 -1.63 15.06 0.28
CA TRP A 52 -2.18 13.98 1.12
C TRP A 52 -2.97 13.00 0.25
N PRO A 53 -2.27 12.16 -0.53
CA PRO A 53 -2.94 11.28 -1.48
C PRO A 53 -3.72 10.14 -0.79
N PRO A 54 -4.72 9.54 -1.47
CA PRO A 54 -5.49 8.42 -0.93
C PRO A 54 -4.67 7.14 -0.64
N SER A 55 -3.49 7.02 -1.24
CA SER A 55 -2.49 5.98 -0.95
C SER A 55 -1.07 6.54 -0.99
N PRO A 56 -0.08 5.90 -0.35
CA PRO A 56 1.28 6.42 -0.25
C PRO A 56 1.93 6.64 -1.62
N PRO A 57 2.55 7.80 -1.89
CA PRO A 57 3.14 8.15 -3.18
C PRO A 57 4.51 7.49 -3.37
N LEU A 58 4.55 6.16 -3.44
CA LEU A 58 5.78 5.37 -3.54
C LEU A 58 6.51 5.71 -4.85
N GLN A 59 7.74 6.20 -4.78
CA GLN A 59 8.54 6.60 -5.95
C GLN A 59 9.67 5.63 -6.23
N GLN A 60 10.08 4.87 -5.22
CA GLN A 60 11.12 3.86 -5.32
C GLN A 60 10.63 2.58 -4.66
N LEU A 61 10.87 1.46 -5.33
CA LEU A 61 10.62 0.12 -4.82
C LEU A 61 11.86 -0.74 -5.08
N SER A 62 12.12 -1.68 -4.18
CA SER A 62 13.01 -2.79 -4.41
C SER A 62 12.36 -4.09 -3.92
N LEU A 63 12.70 -5.20 -4.58
CA LEU A 63 12.34 -6.55 -4.15
C LEU A 63 13.60 -7.19 -3.60
N GLU A 64 13.61 -7.42 -2.29
CA GLU A 64 14.75 -7.99 -1.58
C GLU A 64 14.43 -9.39 -1.08
N GLU A 65 15.45 -10.16 -0.76
CA GLU A 65 15.31 -11.38 0.03
C GLU A 65 15.74 -11.10 1.48
N ILE A 66 14.81 -11.26 2.42
CA ILE A 66 15.06 -11.07 3.86
C ILE A 66 14.67 -12.36 4.58
N ASN A 67 15.63 -12.96 5.28
CA ASN A 67 15.44 -14.25 5.97
C ASN A 67 14.91 -15.36 5.05
N GLY A 68 15.33 -15.38 3.78
CA GLY A 68 14.92 -16.39 2.79
C GLY A 68 13.53 -16.19 2.20
N ALA A 69 12.88 -15.04 2.44
CA ALA A 69 11.57 -14.71 1.88
C ALA A 69 11.63 -13.40 1.07
N PRO A 70 10.84 -13.28 -0.01
CA PRO A 70 10.74 -12.04 -0.77
C PRO A 70 10.03 -10.95 0.05
N VAL A 71 10.63 -9.76 0.08
CA VAL A 71 10.09 -8.57 0.74
C VAL A 71 10.19 -7.38 -0.21
N VAL A 72 9.06 -6.71 -0.48
CA VAL A 72 9.08 -5.43 -1.18
C VAL A 72 9.38 -4.34 -0.16
N LEU A 73 10.38 -3.51 -0.44
CA LEU A 73 10.67 -2.29 0.31
C LEU A 73 10.40 -1.10 -0.58
N GLY A 74 9.85 -0.03 -0.01
CA GLY A 74 9.54 1.16 -0.78
C GLY A 74 9.60 2.45 0.00
N VAL A 75 9.87 3.53 -0.72
CA VAL A 75 9.87 4.89 -0.18
C VAL A 75 9.25 5.87 -1.17
N GLY A 76 8.71 6.97 -0.63
CA GLY A 76 8.10 8.02 -1.41
C GLY A 76 7.90 9.30 -0.60
N ALA A 77 7.55 10.38 -1.29
CA ALA A 77 7.26 11.65 -0.64
C ALA A 77 6.17 12.43 -1.37
N ALA A 78 5.36 13.15 -0.58
CA ALA A 78 4.46 14.19 -1.06
C ALA A 78 4.33 15.29 0.01
N GLY A 79 4.26 16.55 -0.43
CA GLY A 79 4.26 17.69 0.47
C GLY A 79 5.46 17.69 1.43
N THR A 80 5.18 17.71 2.73
CA THR A 80 6.21 17.68 3.81
C THR A 80 6.40 16.29 4.44
N SER A 81 5.87 15.25 3.79
CA SER A 81 5.76 13.90 4.35
C SER A 81 6.60 12.88 3.59
N HIS A 82 7.23 12.00 4.36
CA HIS A 82 7.99 10.86 3.84
C HIS A 82 7.28 9.57 4.19
N TRP A 83 7.16 8.69 3.20
CA TRP A 83 6.48 7.44 3.29
C TRP A 83 7.46 6.30 3.12
N SER A 84 7.24 5.22 3.86
CA SER A 84 7.92 3.95 3.64
C SER A 84 6.91 2.81 3.72
N ILE A 85 7.20 1.73 3.00
CA ILE A 85 6.44 0.49 3.01
C ILE A 85 7.38 -0.70 3.13
N SER A 86 6.94 -1.75 3.82
CA SER A 86 7.36 -3.12 3.56
C SER A 86 6.17 -4.01 3.23
N VAL A 87 6.33 -4.90 2.25
CA VAL A 87 5.36 -5.97 1.95
C VAL A 87 6.02 -7.31 2.11
N GLU A 88 5.54 -8.09 3.05
CA GLU A 88 6.10 -9.39 3.40
C GLU A 88 5.18 -10.53 2.97
N GLN A 89 5.79 -11.59 2.43
CA GLN A 89 5.09 -12.83 2.17
C GLN A 89 4.58 -13.47 3.47
N ARG A 90 3.35 -13.98 3.42
CA ARG A 90 2.73 -14.85 4.42
C ARG A 90 2.15 -16.07 3.72
N GLU A 91 1.76 -17.09 4.49
CA GLU A 91 1.26 -18.35 3.95
C GLU A 91 0.11 -18.14 2.96
N GLN A 92 -0.95 -17.49 3.42
CA GLN A 92 -2.21 -17.29 2.69
C GLN A 92 -2.42 -15.84 2.20
N GLY A 93 -1.39 -15.00 2.29
CA GLY A 93 -1.56 -13.58 2.02
C GLY A 93 -0.28 -12.78 2.01
N LEU A 94 -0.46 -11.47 2.06
CA LEU A 94 0.62 -10.48 2.03
C LEU A 94 0.41 -9.48 3.16
N ARG A 95 1.43 -9.32 4.02
CA ARG A 95 1.40 -8.32 5.08
C ARG A 95 1.98 -7.02 4.55
N PHE A 96 1.23 -5.94 4.67
CA PHE A 96 1.65 -4.59 4.35
C PHE A 96 1.91 -3.84 5.65
N ASP A 97 3.04 -3.13 5.73
CA ASP A 97 3.40 -2.27 6.84
C ASP A 97 3.86 -0.94 6.28
N PHE A 98 3.13 0.11 6.61
CA PHE A 98 3.39 1.46 6.15
C PHE A 98 3.78 2.36 7.30
N ALA A 99 4.64 3.33 6.99
CA ALA A 99 4.88 4.46 7.86
C ALA A 99 4.84 5.76 7.06
N CYS A 100 4.29 6.80 7.68
CA CYS A 100 4.33 8.17 7.19
C CYS A 100 4.93 9.06 8.28
N ARG A 101 6.05 9.70 7.99
CA ARG A 101 6.64 10.73 8.86
C ARG A 101 6.32 12.10 8.30
N SER A 102 5.70 12.95 9.11
CA SER A 102 5.47 14.36 8.76
C SER A 102 6.03 15.32 9.80
N LYS A 103 6.43 16.50 9.34
CA LYS A 103 6.91 17.62 10.17
C LYS A 103 5.85 18.70 10.39
N SER A 104 4.63 18.49 9.91
CA SER A 104 3.52 19.45 9.98
C SER A 104 2.21 18.70 10.21
N PRO A 105 1.14 19.37 10.67
CA PRO A 105 -0.17 18.75 10.78
C PRO A 105 -0.55 18.08 9.47
N VAL A 106 -0.91 16.80 9.56
CA VAL A 106 -1.25 16.00 8.39
C VAL A 106 -2.73 16.17 8.05
N GLY A 107 -3.05 16.03 6.76
CA GLY A 107 -4.40 15.64 6.37
C GLY A 107 -4.67 14.17 6.75
N TRP A 108 -5.57 13.52 6.03
CA TRP A 108 -5.72 12.07 6.19
C TRP A 108 -4.49 11.33 5.62
N ILE A 109 -4.07 10.26 6.31
CA ILE A 109 -3.03 9.34 5.83
C ILE A 109 -3.52 7.89 5.89
N GLY A 110 -3.08 7.08 4.95
CA GLY A 110 -3.45 5.68 4.88
C GLY A 110 -3.30 5.13 3.47
N CYS A 111 -4.00 4.03 3.22
CA CYS A 111 -4.18 3.44 1.89
C CYS A 111 -5.67 3.29 1.59
N SER A 112 -6.03 3.47 0.32
CA SER A 112 -7.42 3.35 -0.13
C SER A 112 -7.53 2.29 -1.22
N TYR A 113 -8.59 1.51 -1.18
CA TYR A 113 -8.86 0.42 -2.12
C TYR A 113 -10.28 0.51 -2.64
N ARG A 114 -10.50 0.03 -3.87
CA ARG A 114 -11.85 -0.27 -4.33
C ARG A 114 -12.43 -1.40 -3.47
N ILE A 115 -13.68 -1.27 -3.03
CA ILE A 115 -14.37 -2.32 -2.27
C ILE A 115 -14.50 -3.57 -3.17
N SER A 116 -14.28 -4.73 -2.57
CA SER A 116 -14.40 -6.04 -3.22
C SER A 116 -14.86 -7.07 -2.18
N ASP A 117 -15.66 -8.04 -2.63
CA ASP A 117 -16.05 -9.22 -1.84
C ASP A 117 -15.04 -10.36 -1.95
N ARG A 118 -14.00 -10.21 -2.78
CA ARG A 118 -12.97 -11.23 -3.05
C ARG A 118 -11.67 -11.06 -2.29
N LEU A 119 -11.51 -9.94 -1.60
CA LEU A 119 -10.29 -9.61 -0.88
C LEU A 119 -10.64 -9.07 0.50
N GLU A 120 -10.10 -9.72 1.53
CA GLU A 120 -10.23 -9.28 2.92
C GLU A 120 -8.97 -8.53 3.34
N PHE A 121 -9.18 -7.45 4.11
CA PHE A 121 -8.11 -6.71 4.76
C PHE A 121 -8.24 -6.84 6.27
N VAL A 122 -7.34 -7.57 6.90
CA VAL A 122 -7.27 -7.72 8.36
C VAL A 122 -6.31 -6.68 8.91
N ALA A 123 -6.85 -5.60 9.48
CA ALA A 123 -6.04 -4.57 10.11
C ALA A 123 -5.34 -5.06 11.38
N GLU A 124 -4.07 -4.69 11.53
CA GLU A 124 -3.33 -4.90 12.78
C GLU A 124 -3.80 -3.92 13.89
N PRO A 125 -3.52 -4.19 15.18
CA PRO A 125 -4.13 -3.46 16.30
C PRO A 125 -4.02 -1.92 16.25
N GLU A 126 -2.89 -1.38 15.79
CA GLU A 126 -2.68 0.07 15.67
C GLU A 126 -3.22 0.68 14.36
N SER A 127 -4.00 -0.09 13.61
CA SER A 127 -4.63 0.31 12.35
C SER A 127 -6.15 0.32 12.47
N ALA A 128 -6.79 1.13 11.64
CA ALA A 128 -8.23 1.23 11.51
C ALA A 128 -8.65 0.95 10.07
N VAL A 129 -9.81 0.31 9.91
CA VAL A 129 -10.49 0.14 8.61
C VAL A 129 -11.79 0.92 8.66
N ALA A 130 -12.09 1.67 7.62
CA ALA A 130 -13.34 2.38 7.45
C ALA A 130 -13.75 2.42 5.98
N ILE A 131 -15.04 2.64 5.73
CA ILE A 131 -15.49 3.04 4.39
C ILE A 131 -15.38 4.55 4.29
N GLY A 132 -14.61 5.01 3.31
CA GLY A 132 -14.43 6.43 3.00
C GLY A 132 -15.67 7.04 2.31
N PRO A 133 -15.71 8.37 2.20
CA PRO A 133 -16.80 9.09 1.54
C PRO A 133 -17.00 8.72 0.06
N ASP A 134 -15.96 8.20 -0.60
CA ASP A 134 -15.97 7.84 -2.02
C ASP A 134 -16.26 6.34 -2.24
N GLU A 135 -16.90 5.68 -1.26
CA GLU A 135 -17.16 4.23 -1.28
C GLU A 135 -15.89 3.39 -1.49
N THR A 136 -14.76 3.89 -0.96
CA THR A 136 -13.48 3.18 -0.93
C THR A 136 -13.23 2.61 0.44
N LEU A 137 -12.63 1.42 0.50
CA LEU A 137 -12.12 0.88 1.77
C LEU A 137 -10.82 1.62 2.11
N ARG A 138 -10.76 2.22 3.30
CA ARG A 138 -9.63 2.98 3.80
C ARG A 138 -8.99 2.26 4.98
N ILE A 139 -7.66 2.12 4.95
CA ILE A 139 -6.86 1.61 6.05
C ILE A 139 -5.88 2.69 6.49
N SER A 140 -5.93 3.08 7.75
CA SER A 140 -5.13 4.19 8.30
C SER A 140 -4.57 3.83 9.68
N PRO A 141 -3.67 4.64 10.24
CA PRO A 141 -3.38 4.56 11.67
C PRO A 141 -4.66 4.70 12.50
N ARG A 142 -4.72 4.00 13.63
CA ARG A 142 -5.82 4.13 14.60
C ARG A 142 -5.74 5.45 15.38
N ARG A 143 -4.55 6.02 15.52
CA ARG A 143 -4.31 7.28 16.22
C ARG A 143 -3.93 8.35 15.21
N ASP A 144 -4.47 9.55 15.39
CA ASP A 144 -4.10 10.70 14.58
C ASP A 144 -2.61 11.01 14.70
N LEU A 145 -2.02 11.44 13.59
CA LEU A 145 -0.71 12.09 13.64
C LEU A 145 -0.87 13.49 14.21
N GLY A 146 -0.20 13.74 15.32
CA GLY A 146 0.32 15.07 15.63
C GLY A 146 1.57 15.34 14.78
N ASP A 147 2.64 15.80 15.43
CA ASP A 147 4.00 15.73 14.89
C ASP A 147 4.58 14.31 15.08
N GLY A 148 5.18 13.73 14.04
CA GLY A 148 5.85 12.43 14.17
C GLY A 148 5.58 11.43 13.05
N THR A 149 5.51 10.15 13.41
CA THR A 149 5.38 9.03 12.48
C THR A 149 4.11 8.24 12.77
N GLY A 150 3.23 8.16 11.78
CA GLY A 150 2.11 7.22 11.80
C GLY A 150 2.51 5.92 11.18
N ARG A 151 1.94 4.85 11.74
CA ARG A 151 2.10 3.51 11.22
C ARG A 151 0.76 2.82 11.13
N TRP A 152 0.59 2.06 10.08
CA TRP A 152 -0.55 1.16 9.90
C TRP A 152 -0.08 -0.04 9.12
N ALA A 153 -0.64 -1.18 9.47
CA ALA A 153 -0.31 -2.46 8.89
C ALA A 153 -1.57 -3.31 8.79
N PHE A 154 -1.59 -4.17 7.80
CA PHE A 154 -2.69 -5.09 7.56
C PHE A 154 -2.21 -6.33 6.83
N LEU A 155 -2.96 -7.41 6.96
CA LEU A 155 -2.83 -8.61 6.16
C LEU A 155 -3.92 -8.59 5.08
N ALA A 156 -3.50 -8.68 3.82
CA ALA A 156 -4.42 -8.90 2.70
C ALA A 156 -4.54 -10.41 2.42
N LEU A 157 -5.77 -10.90 2.35
CA LEU A 157 -6.11 -12.31 2.14
C LEU A 157 -7.15 -12.42 1.00
N PRO A 158 -7.10 -13.47 0.17
CA PRO A 158 -8.27 -13.86 -0.61
C PRO A 158 -9.46 -14.07 0.35
N ALA A 159 -10.65 -13.58 -0.03
CA ALA A 159 -11.85 -13.88 0.72
C ALA A 159 -12.18 -15.39 0.65
N PRO A 160 -12.80 -15.96 1.69
CA PRO A 160 -13.13 -17.39 1.77
C PRO A 160 -14.14 -17.86 0.72
#